data_AF-Q6XGE2-F1
#
_entry.id   AF-Q6XGE2-F1
#
_cell.length_a   1.000
_cell.length_b   1.000
_cell.length_c   1.000
_cell.angle_alpha   90.00
_cell.angle_beta   90.00
_cell.angle_gamma   90.00
#
_symmetry.space_group_name_H-M   'P 1'
#
loop_
_entity.id
_entity.type
_entity.pdbx_description
1 polymer ?
#
loop_
_entity_poly.entity_id
_entity_poly.type
_entity_poly.pdbx_seq_one_letter_code
_entity_poly.pdbx_strand_id
1 'polypeptide(L)'
;MIPQKKISKMLLSNGFEIIFQAADGVTAKTDNEVNLNFVFDKIKSYSFDEITFSAGVGANLREAYVALLNSKSNGKNMISIYKDIL
;
A
#
# COMPACT_ATOMS: atom_id res chain seq x y z
N MET A 1 15.51 -2.21 11.09
CA MET A 1 14.89 -1.18 10.21
C MET A 1 13.38 -1.31 10.34
N ILE A 2 12.68 -0.21 10.66
CA ILE A 2 11.23 -0.17 10.92
C ILE A 2 10.47 -0.46 9.61
N PRO A 3 9.37 -1.24 9.60
CA PRO A 3 8.71 -1.74 8.38
C PRO A 3 8.37 -0.70 7.31
N GLN A 4 7.81 0.45 7.68
CA GLN A 4 7.50 1.55 6.77
C GLN A 4 8.72 2.07 6.01
N LYS A 5 9.93 2.00 6.61
CA LYS A 5 11.19 2.33 5.90
C LYS A 5 11.59 1.24 4.89
N LYS A 6 11.32 -0.04 5.17
CA LYS A 6 11.51 -1.15 4.21
C LYS A 6 10.55 -1.00 3.03
N ILE A 7 9.28 -0.74 3.33
CA ILE A 7 8.22 -0.55 2.33
C ILE A 7 8.55 0.64 1.43
N SER A 8 8.93 1.79 1.99
CA SER A 8 9.28 2.98 1.19
C SER A 8 10.48 2.74 0.28
N LYS A 9 11.54 2.10 0.78
CA LYS A 9 12.69 1.71 -0.07
C LYS A 9 12.28 0.77 -1.19
N MET A 10 11.44 -0.22 -0.88
CA MET A 10 10.94 -1.17 -1.88
C MET A 10 10.11 -0.46 -2.95
N LEU A 11 9.19 0.44 -2.57
CA LEU A 11 8.39 1.23 -3.49
C LEU A 11 9.27 2.12 -4.39
N LEU A 12 10.24 2.83 -3.81
CA LEU A 12 11.22 3.61 -4.59
C LEU A 12 11.95 2.75 -5.63
N SER A 13 12.41 1.55 -5.25
CA SER A 13 13.07 0.61 -6.18
C SER A 13 12.15 0.03 -7.25
N ASN A 14 10.82 0.17 -7.11
CA ASN A 14 9.82 -0.25 -8.10
C ASN A 14 9.23 0.96 -8.87
N GLY A 15 9.90 2.11 -8.86
CA GLY A 15 9.51 3.27 -9.67
C GLY A 15 8.34 4.08 -9.08
N PHE A 16 8.12 4.01 -7.77
CA PHE A 16 7.20 4.91 -7.08
C PHE A 16 7.92 6.15 -6.54
N GLU A 17 7.19 7.27 -6.50
CA GLU A 17 7.54 8.45 -5.72
C GLU A 17 6.86 8.36 -4.34
N ILE A 18 7.61 8.59 -3.26
CA ILE A 18 7.06 8.63 -1.90
C ILE A 18 6.53 10.03 -1.63
N ILE A 19 5.21 10.13 -1.43
CA ILE A 19 4.54 11.38 -1.05
C ILE A 19 4.66 11.60 0.46
N PHE A 20 4.47 10.53 1.24
CA PHE A 20 4.47 10.60 2.69
C PHE A 20 4.88 9.27 3.33
N GLN A 21 5.69 9.33 4.38
CA GLN A 21 6.06 8.19 5.22
C GLN A 21 6.06 8.64 6.68
N ALA A 22 5.02 8.31 7.43
CA ALA A 22 4.96 8.59 8.87
C ALA A 22 4.17 7.52 9.64
N ALA A 23 4.38 7.49 10.94
CA ALA A 23 3.82 6.48 11.83
C ALA A 23 4.02 5.06 11.25
N ASP A 24 2.91 4.36 11.01
CA ASP A 24 2.83 3.01 10.47
C ASP A 24 2.48 2.96 8.96
N GLY A 25 2.33 4.13 8.31
CA GLY A 25 1.82 4.26 6.95
C GLY A 25 2.83 4.79 5.94
N VAL A 26 2.61 4.41 4.68
CA VAL A 26 3.33 4.95 3.51
C VAL A 26 2.30 5.33 2.44
N THR A 27 2.45 6.50 1.85
CA THR A 27 1.71 6.95 0.66
C THR A 27 2.70 7.19 -0.46
N ALA A 28 2.45 6.56 -1.60
CA ALA A 28 3.30 6.66 -2.78
C ALA A 28 2.43 6.73 -4.03
N LYS A 29 2.99 7.30 -5.10
CA LYS A 29 2.37 7.34 -6.43
C LYS A 29 3.34 6.82 -7.48
N THR A 30 2.82 6.39 -8.62
CA THR A 30 3.61 6.06 -9.79
C THR A 30 2.75 6.27 -11.03
N ASP A 31 3.38 6.72 -12.11
CA ASP A 31 2.76 6.79 -13.44
C ASP A 31 3.05 5.53 -14.27
N ASN A 32 3.86 4.61 -13.73
CA ASN A 32 4.20 3.35 -14.39
C ASN A 32 3.07 2.32 -14.20
N GLU A 33 2.91 1.43 -15.18
CA GLU A 33 2.12 0.23 -14.97
C GLU A 33 2.84 -0.70 -13.99
N VAL A 34 2.15 -1.06 -12.90
CA VAL A 34 2.69 -1.89 -11.84
C VAL A 34 1.76 -3.04 -11.53
N ASN A 35 2.33 -4.24 -11.36
CA ASN A 35 1.59 -5.36 -10.80
C ASN A 35 1.36 -5.14 -9.29
N LEU A 36 0.19 -4.59 -8.96
CA LEU A 36 -0.18 -4.22 -7.60
C LEU A 36 -0.21 -5.43 -6.64
N ASN A 37 -0.61 -6.61 -7.14
CA ASN A 37 -0.60 -7.83 -6.34
C ASN A 37 0.82 -8.22 -5.95
N PHE A 38 1.76 -8.18 -6.91
CA PHE A 38 3.17 -8.45 -6.63
C PHE A 38 3.76 -7.46 -5.61
N VAL A 39 3.48 -6.16 -5.77
CA VAL A 39 3.91 -5.13 -4.80
C VAL A 39 3.35 -5.42 -3.42
N PHE A 40 2.06 -5.74 -3.33
CA PHE A 40 1.41 -6.02 -2.05
C PHE A 40 1.90 -7.31 -1.39
N ASP A 41 2.19 -8.36 -2.16
CA ASP A 41 2.81 -9.58 -1.65
C ASP A 41 4.20 -9.30 -1.07
N LYS A 42 4.97 -8.43 -1.73
CA LYS A 42 6.25 -7.96 -1.22
C LYS A 42 6.10 -7.14 0.07
N ILE A 43 5.09 -6.27 0.16
CA ILE A 43 4.75 -5.57 1.41
C ILE A 43 4.41 -6.56 2.53
N LYS A 44 3.57 -7.56 2.24
CA LYS A 44 3.20 -8.59 3.21
C LYS A 44 4.41 -9.38 3.73
N SER A 45 5.45 -9.59 2.92
CA SER A 45 6.71 -10.21 3.37
C SER A 45 7.48 -9.41 4.45
N TYR A 46 7.15 -8.13 4.65
CA TYR A 46 7.71 -7.30 5.71
C TYR A 46 6.89 -7.33 7.00
N SER A 47 5.77 -8.06 7.02
CA SER A 47 4.99 -8.33 8.23
C SER A 47 5.84 -9.09 9.23
N PHE A 48 5.63 -8.83 10.51
CA PHE A 48 6.29 -9.49 11.61
C PHE A 48 5.30 -9.61 12.77
N ASP A 49 5.42 -10.69 13.53
CA ASP A 49 4.51 -11.04 14.62
C ASP A 49 3.03 -10.99 14.16
N GLU A 50 2.17 -10.31 14.91
CA GLU A 50 0.74 -10.16 14.59
C GLU A 50 0.42 -8.91 13.76
N ILE A 51 1.43 -8.22 13.22
CA ILE A 51 1.23 -7.00 12.42
C ILE A 51 0.97 -7.36 10.96
N THR A 52 -0.16 -6.90 10.44
CA THR A 52 -0.54 -7.04 9.03
C THR A 52 -0.61 -5.68 8.34
N PHE A 53 -0.44 -5.68 7.01
CA PHE A 53 -0.56 -4.46 6.20
C PHE A 53 -1.83 -4.49 5.37
N SER A 54 -2.49 -3.35 5.26
CA SER A 54 -3.60 -3.15 4.31
C SER A 54 -3.25 -2.01 3.38
N ALA A 55 -3.68 -2.11 2.12
CA ALA A 55 -3.37 -1.12 1.09
C ALA A 55 -4.65 -0.69 0.35
N GLY A 56 -4.62 0.53 -0.16
CA GLY A 56 -5.66 1.09 -1.02
C GLY A 56 -5.02 1.74 -2.23
N VAL A 57 -5.57 1.48 -3.42
CA VAL A 57 -5.08 2.04 -4.69
C VAL A 57 -6.20 2.77 -5.40
N GLY A 58 -5.89 3.94 -5.95
CA GLY A 58 -6.83 4.77 -6.71
C GLY A 58 -6.07 5.76 -7.59
N ALA A 59 -6.79 6.45 -8.48
CA ALA A 59 -6.20 7.41 -9.41
C ALA A 59 -5.74 8.71 -8.71
N ASN A 60 -6.21 8.95 -7.48
CA ASN A 60 -5.85 10.09 -6.66
C ASN A 60 -5.87 9.69 -5.17
N LEU A 61 -5.38 10.60 -4.31
CA LEU A 61 -5.26 10.35 -2.88
C LEU A 61 -6.61 10.02 -2.21
N ARG A 62 -7.70 10.66 -2.65
CA ARG A 62 -9.05 10.41 -2.11
C ARG A 62 -9.48 8.98 -2.40
N GLU A 63 -9.35 8.52 -3.65
CA GLU A 63 -9.72 7.17 -4.04
C GLU A 63 -8.87 6.11 -3.33
N ALA A 64 -7.55 6.31 -3.27
CA ALA A 64 -6.64 5.43 -2.56
C ALA A 64 -7.01 5.33 -1.07
N TYR A 65 -7.41 6.44 -0.45
CA TYR A 65 -7.85 6.47 0.94
C TYR A 65 -9.17 5.72 1.14
N VAL A 66 -10.18 5.92 0.28
CA VAL A 66 -11.44 5.17 0.34
C VAL A 66 -11.19 3.67 0.19
N ALA A 67 -10.35 3.27 -0.77
CA ALA A 67 -9.98 1.88 -0.95
C ALA A 67 -9.22 1.30 0.27
N LEU A 68 -8.36 2.09 0.91
CA LEU A 68 -7.68 1.69 2.15
C LEU A 68 -8.66 1.48 3.32
N LEU A 69 -9.69 2.33 3.44
CA LEU A 69 -10.74 2.14 4.44
C LEU A 69 -11.51 0.85 4.20
N ASN A 70 -11.80 0.52 2.94
CA ASN A 70 -12.43 -0.74 2.56
C ASN A 70 -11.56 -1.94 2.98
N SER A 71 -10.26 -1.95 2.66
CA SER A 71 -9.36 -3.05 3.04
C SER A 71 -9.21 -3.21 4.55
N LYS A 72 -9.20 -2.11 5.31
CA LYS A 72 -9.17 -2.15 6.78
C LYS A 72 -10.47 -2.64 7.41
N SER A 73 -11.61 -2.38 6.78
CA SER A 73 -12.93 -2.74 7.31
C SER A 73 -13.38 -4.14 6.92
N ASN A 74 -12.93 -4.64 5.76
CA ASN A 74 -13.36 -5.91 5.17
C ASN A 74 -12.31 -7.02 5.29
N GLY A 75 -11.70 -7.16 6.47
CA GLY A 75 -10.84 -8.31 6.81
C GLY A 75 -9.38 -7.99 7.13
N LYS A 76 -8.89 -6.78 6.82
CA LYS A 76 -7.48 -6.38 6.94
C LYS A 76 -6.56 -7.29 6.10
N ASN A 77 -5.25 -7.07 6.16
CA ASN A 77 -4.24 -7.86 5.44
C ASN A 77 -4.48 -7.99 3.92
N MET A 78 -5.14 -7.00 3.31
CA MET A 78 -5.53 -7.03 1.90
C MET A 78 -5.26 -5.70 1.20
N ILE A 79 -5.21 -5.76 -0.13
CA ILE A 79 -5.21 -4.60 -1.00
C ILE A 79 -6.60 -4.43 -1.59
N SER A 80 -7.09 -3.20 -1.67
CA SER A 80 -8.30 -2.88 -2.41
C SER A 80 -7.98 -1.84 -3.48
N ILE A 81 -8.57 -2.02 -4.66
CA ILE A 81 -8.45 -1.10 -5.79
C ILE A 81 -9.78 -0.39 -5.91
N TYR A 82 -9.77 0.95 -5.88
CA TYR A 82 -11.00 1.76 -5.82
C TYR A 82 -11.99 1.41 -6.94
N LYS A 83 -11.48 1.12 -8.15
CA LYS A 83 -12.29 0.72 -9.30
C LYS A 83 -13.06 -0.59 -9.11
N ASP A 84 -12.63 -1.46 -8.21
CA ASP A 84 -13.23 -2.78 -7.98
C ASP A 84 -14.26 -2.76 -6.82
N ILE A 85 -14.39 -1.62 -6.13
CA ILE A 85 -15.25 -1.46 -4.93
C ILE A 85 -16.59 -0.80 -5.29
N LEU A 86 -16.72 -0.25 -6.50
CA LEU A 86 -17.91 0.43 -7.03
C LEU A 86 -18.62 -0.42 -8.08
#